data_AF-A0A2D6LST4-F1
#
_entry.id   AF-A0A2D6LST4-F1
#
_cell.length_a   1.000
_cell.length_b   1.000
_cell.length_c   1.000
_cell.angle_alpha   90.00
_cell.angle_beta   90.00
_cell.angle_gamma   90.00
#
_symmetry.space_group_name_H-M   'P 1'
#
loop_
_entity.id
_entity.type
_entity.pdbx_description
1 polymer ?
#
loop_
_entity_poly.entity_id
_entity_poly.type
_entity_poly.pdbx_seq_one_letter_code
_entity_poly.pdbx_strand_id
1 'polypeptide(L)'
;MYKIGVNIFDLIHTTFSSRKSLIYLSFILFFWGVSAQKVDKKWIISAGINAVDLYPTGINENNPYFPQGEILEDFFNISDHWNIEGQSISISRLIFRSFYLGVEASINNIKKINGRNNMDYPYYSGNFYIQKRFYSNKKISPYFRLGYGVSGIDRGIFGGEGLKFSQYFSESLEPGIGFNIALTKSLGIQISSSFVKTKEETGITHFRHQAGIYFGLGTNDRDGDGIINRKDKCPDEAGPPELFGCPDTDGDGIIDKEDNCPNKAGTQEFFGCPDTDGDGIIDKEDNCPDEFGPIENNGCGLVIDTPEESITTS
;
A
#
# COMPACT_ATOMS: atom_id res chain seq x y z
N MET A 1 -10.46 43.47 44.24
CA MET A 1 -9.21 44.06 43.75
C MET A 1 -8.04 43.32 44.39
N TYR A 2 -7.51 42.29 43.73
CA TYR A 2 -6.20 41.70 44.02
C TYR A 2 -5.67 41.19 42.67
N LYS A 3 -4.66 41.89 42.14
CA LYS A 3 -3.89 41.51 40.96
C LYS A 3 -2.84 40.49 41.43
N ILE A 4 -2.89 39.27 40.92
CA ILE A 4 -1.76 38.34 40.99
C ILE A 4 -1.05 38.44 39.64
N GLY A 5 0.08 39.13 39.62
CA GLY A 5 0.98 39.19 38.47
C GLY A 5 1.79 37.89 38.40
N VAL A 6 1.67 37.17 37.30
CA VAL A 6 2.57 36.07 36.97
C VAL A 6 3.80 36.67 36.32
N ASN A 7 4.97 36.46 36.93
CA ASN A 7 6.24 36.96 36.44
C ASN A 7 6.80 35.99 35.38
N ILE A 8 7.11 36.51 34.19
CA ILE A 8 7.51 35.73 33.00
C ILE A 8 8.92 35.09 33.13
N PHE A 9 9.60 35.29 34.28
CA PHE A 9 10.95 34.79 34.52
C PHE A 9 11.06 33.60 35.50
N ASP A 10 9.96 33.08 36.03
CA ASP A 10 9.97 31.87 36.89
C ASP A 10 9.90 30.54 36.10
N LEU A 11 10.14 30.56 34.79
CA LEU A 11 10.08 29.40 33.90
C LEU A 11 11.44 28.80 33.50
N ILE A 12 12.54 29.21 34.15
CA ILE A 12 13.88 28.75 33.76
C ILE A 12 14.71 28.35 34.97
N HIS A 13 14.52 27.10 35.42
CA HIS A 13 15.58 26.15 35.82
C HIS A 13 15.06 25.12 36.82
N THR A 14 14.58 23.99 36.32
CA THR A 14 14.72 22.70 37.03
C THR A 14 14.97 21.59 36.01
N THR A 15 16.25 21.22 35.93
CA THR A 15 16.76 19.85 35.79
C THR A 15 16.18 18.99 34.67
N PHE A 16 16.85 19.09 33.52
CA PHE A 16 16.77 18.20 32.37
C PHE A 16 17.30 16.80 32.75
N SER A 17 16.43 15.97 33.35
CA SER A 17 16.73 14.58 33.67
C SER A 17 16.57 13.68 32.45
N SER A 18 17.60 12.89 32.20
CA SER A 18 17.95 12.17 30.99
C SER A 18 17.05 10.95 30.70
N ARG A 19 15.86 11.14 30.10
CA ARG A 19 15.06 10.02 29.54
C ARG A 19 14.26 10.37 28.27
N LYS A 20 14.82 11.19 27.38
CA LYS A 20 14.18 11.44 26.06
C LYS A 20 15.04 11.07 24.83
N SER A 21 16.27 10.58 25.02
CA SER A 21 17.15 10.21 23.91
C SER A 21 17.08 8.73 23.47
N LEU A 22 16.44 7.84 24.24
CA LEU A 22 16.35 6.41 23.91
C LEU A 22 15.12 6.04 23.07
N ILE A 23 14.07 6.86 23.09
CA ILE A 23 12.85 6.60 22.30
C ILE A 23 13.02 7.09 20.85
N TYR A 24 13.78 8.16 20.62
CA TYR A 24 14.12 8.59 19.25
C TYR A 24 15.11 7.65 18.56
N LEU A 25 16.00 6.98 19.30
CA LEU A 25 16.91 5.97 18.73
C LEU A 25 16.18 4.67 18.36
N SER A 26 15.11 4.31 19.10
CA SER A 26 14.24 3.19 18.74
C SER A 26 13.33 3.49 17.55
N PHE A 27 12.95 4.76 17.35
CA PHE A 27 12.18 5.19 16.18
C PHE A 27 13.03 5.31 14.90
N ILE A 28 14.32 5.61 15.02
CA ILE A 28 15.25 5.75 13.89
C ILE A 28 15.85 4.39 13.46
N LEU A 29 15.98 3.42 14.38
CA LEU A 29 16.35 2.03 14.04
C LEU A 29 15.21 1.22 13.39
N PHE A 30 14.00 1.77 13.28
CA PHE A 30 12.94 1.17 12.45
C PHE A 30 13.06 1.55 10.95
N PHE A 31 13.95 2.47 10.59
CA PHE A 31 14.07 2.97 9.22
C PHE A 31 15.16 2.32 8.36
N TRP A 32 15.97 1.43 8.92
CA TRP A 32 17.06 0.79 8.17
C TRP A 32 17.04 -0.72 8.39
N GLY A 33 16.39 -1.44 7.47
CA GLY A 33 16.49 -2.89 7.44
C GLY A 33 15.24 -3.65 7.00
N VAL A 34 14.60 -3.28 5.89
CA VAL A 34 13.87 -4.27 5.09
C VAL A 34 13.98 -3.89 3.62
N SER A 35 14.74 -4.67 2.86
CA SER A 35 14.68 -4.69 1.40
C SER A 35 13.23 -4.90 0.96
N ALA A 36 12.54 -3.82 0.63
CA ALA A 36 11.20 -3.86 0.08
C ALA A 36 11.31 -4.22 -1.40
N GLN A 37 11.41 -5.51 -1.72
CA GLN A 37 11.19 -5.99 -3.07
C GLN A 37 10.04 -7.00 -3.08
N LYS A 38 9.08 -6.77 -3.99
CA LYS A 38 7.92 -7.60 -4.38
C LYS A 38 6.60 -7.26 -3.68
N VAL A 39 6.02 -6.10 -4.00
CA VAL A 39 4.60 -5.85 -3.67
C VAL A 39 3.82 -5.52 -4.93
N ASP A 40 3.29 -6.57 -5.53
CA ASP A 40 2.53 -6.52 -6.79
C ASP A 40 1.01 -6.46 -6.53
N LYS A 41 0.55 -5.89 -5.39
CA LYS A 41 -0.87 -5.86 -5.00
C LYS A 41 -1.30 -4.50 -4.46
N LYS A 42 -2.11 -3.80 -5.24
CA LYS A 42 -2.64 -2.46 -4.92
C LYS A 42 -3.77 -2.51 -3.89
N TRP A 43 -4.61 -3.53 -3.95
CA TRP A 43 -5.74 -3.73 -3.04
C TRP A 43 -5.72 -5.13 -2.42
N ILE A 44 -6.18 -5.25 -1.17
CA ILE A 44 -6.40 -6.51 -0.49
C ILE A 44 -7.80 -6.46 0.11
N ILE A 45 -8.65 -7.40 -0.27
CA ILE A 45 -9.97 -7.64 0.34
C ILE A 45 -9.84 -8.92 1.16
N SER A 46 -10.25 -8.91 2.42
CA SER A 46 -10.31 -10.11 3.25
C SER A 46 -11.69 -10.32 3.85
N ALA A 47 -12.05 -11.59 4.01
CA ALA A 47 -13.25 -12.01 4.73
C ALA A 47 -12.90 -13.23 5.56
N GLY A 48 -13.43 -13.32 6.78
CA GLY A 48 -13.05 -14.37 7.71
C GLY A 48 -13.96 -14.48 8.90
N ILE A 49 -13.61 -15.44 9.75
CA ILE A 49 -14.20 -15.58 11.08
C ILE A 49 -13.50 -14.63 12.06
N ASN A 50 -14.26 -14.21 13.05
CA ASN A 50 -13.84 -13.32 14.11
C ASN A 50 -14.13 -13.98 15.46
N ALA A 51 -13.14 -14.03 16.33
CA ALA A 51 -13.28 -14.50 17.69
C ALA A 51 -12.99 -13.37 18.68
N VAL A 52 -13.90 -13.16 19.64
CA VAL A 52 -13.74 -12.16 20.71
C VAL A 52 -13.47 -12.88 22.02
N ASP A 53 -12.38 -12.48 22.67
CA ASP A 53 -11.94 -12.99 23.95
C ASP A 53 -11.89 -11.86 24.99
N LEU A 54 -12.70 -11.99 26.04
CA LEU A 54 -12.84 -11.00 27.09
C LEU A 54 -11.97 -11.30 28.32
N TYR A 55 -11.29 -12.45 28.40
CA TYR A 55 -10.63 -12.91 29.62
C TYR A 55 -9.15 -12.51 29.78
N PRO A 56 -8.27 -12.45 28.78
CA PRO A 56 -6.84 -12.19 29.00
C PRO A 56 -6.49 -10.69 29.04
N THR A 57 -7.30 -9.82 29.65
CA THR A 57 -7.19 -8.36 29.44
C THR A 57 -6.47 -7.60 30.55
N GLY A 58 -6.29 -8.21 31.72
CA GLY A 58 -5.62 -7.56 32.86
C GLY A 58 -6.46 -6.47 33.54
N ILE A 59 -7.77 -6.45 33.30
CA ILE A 59 -8.66 -5.46 33.92
C ILE A 59 -9.05 -5.93 35.30
N ASN A 60 -8.78 -5.08 36.29
CA ASN A 60 -8.95 -5.39 37.69
C ASN A 60 -10.10 -4.67 38.43
N GLU A 61 -10.64 -3.53 37.97
CA GLU A 61 -11.79 -2.85 38.61
C GLU A 61 -12.49 -1.89 37.62
N ASN A 62 -13.74 -1.47 37.89
CA ASN A 62 -14.53 -0.43 37.18
C ASN A 62 -14.89 -0.69 35.70
N ASN A 63 -14.65 -1.87 35.14
CA ASN A 63 -15.09 -2.25 33.80
C ASN A 63 -16.26 -3.25 33.85
N PRO A 64 -17.24 -3.15 32.94
CA PRO A 64 -18.23 -4.20 32.73
C PRO A 64 -17.56 -5.57 32.49
N TYR A 65 -17.99 -6.58 33.25
CA TYR A 65 -17.50 -7.97 33.17
C TYR A 65 -16.13 -8.24 33.84
N PHE A 66 -15.72 -7.40 34.79
CA PHE A 66 -14.64 -7.72 35.74
C PHE A 66 -14.98 -8.94 36.64
N PRO A 67 -14.06 -9.89 36.94
CA PRO A 67 -12.67 -10.00 36.46
C PRO A 67 -12.46 -10.62 35.09
N GLN A 68 -11.49 -10.02 34.39
CA GLN A 68 -11.01 -10.40 33.06
C GLN A 68 -9.50 -10.73 33.12
N GLY A 69 -9.15 -11.67 34.01
CA GLY A 69 -7.82 -12.29 34.12
C GLY A 69 -6.63 -11.33 34.23
N GLU A 70 -5.42 -11.87 34.28
CA GLU A 70 -4.20 -11.13 33.98
C GLU A 70 -4.02 -10.97 32.45
N ILE A 71 -3.17 -10.02 32.04
CA ILE A 71 -2.92 -9.82 30.62
C ILE A 71 -2.25 -11.05 30.01
N LEU A 72 -2.83 -11.59 28.92
CA LEU A 72 -2.42 -12.84 28.26
C LEU A 72 -2.61 -14.12 29.07
N GLU A 73 -3.29 -14.08 30.22
CA GLU A 73 -3.65 -15.28 30.99
C GLU A 73 -4.61 -16.16 30.18
N ASP A 74 -4.29 -17.44 29.98
CA ASP A 74 -5.11 -18.37 29.21
C ASP A 74 -5.47 -17.88 27.78
N PHE A 75 -4.60 -17.06 27.18
CA PHE A 75 -4.78 -16.49 25.85
C PHE A 75 -5.09 -17.51 24.74
N PHE A 76 -4.61 -18.75 24.89
CA PHE A 76 -4.85 -19.84 23.94
C PHE A 76 -5.97 -20.80 24.37
N ASN A 77 -6.71 -20.49 25.44
CA ASN A 77 -7.85 -21.28 25.88
C ASN A 77 -9.11 -20.96 25.04
N ILE A 78 -9.09 -21.49 23.81
CA ILE A 78 -10.15 -21.31 22.82
C ILE A 78 -11.50 -21.89 23.30
N SER A 79 -11.46 -23.00 24.03
CA SER A 79 -12.66 -23.69 24.51
C SER A 79 -13.46 -22.81 25.47
N ASP A 80 -12.78 -22.12 26.38
CA ASP A 80 -13.47 -21.54 27.53
C ASP A 80 -13.70 -20.03 27.38
N HIS A 81 -12.88 -19.33 26.59
CA HIS A 81 -12.94 -17.87 26.53
C HIS A 81 -13.24 -17.29 25.13
N TRP A 82 -12.93 -18.01 24.05
CA TRP A 82 -13.12 -17.46 22.70
C TRP A 82 -14.56 -17.60 22.21
N ASN A 83 -15.16 -16.48 21.81
CA ASN A 83 -16.46 -16.40 21.15
C ASN A 83 -16.26 -16.40 19.62
N ILE A 84 -16.27 -17.56 18.95
CA ILE A 84 -15.78 -17.74 17.56
C ILE A 84 -16.89 -17.56 16.48
N GLU A 85 -18.12 -17.28 16.87
CA GLU A 85 -19.27 -17.22 15.95
C GLU A 85 -19.27 -15.99 15.03
N GLY A 86 -18.29 -15.11 15.15
CA GLY A 86 -18.24 -13.83 14.44
C GLY A 86 -17.70 -13.91 13.03
N GLN A 87 -17.98 -12.86 12.28
CA GLN A 87 -17.46 -12.63 10.93
C GLN A 87 -16.75 -11.28 10.86
N SER A 88 -15.79 -11.18 9.96
CA SER A 88 -15.09 -9.94 9.66
C SER A 88 -14.89 -9.78 8.16
N ILE A 89 -14.92 -8.54 7.71
CA ILE A 89 -14.55 -8.14 6.35
C ILE A 89 -13.62 -6.95 6.43
N SER A 90 -12.59 -6.93 5.58
CA SER A 90 -11.73 -5.77 5.45
C SER A 90 -11.40 -5.48 3.99
N ILE A 91 -11.14 -4.20 3.71
CA ILE A 91 -10.54 -3.76 2.47
C ILE A 91 -9.39 -2.83 2.79
N SER A 92 -8.25 -3.05 2.15
CA SER A 92 -7.07 -2.21 2.31
C SER A 92 -6.40 -1.93 0.98
N ARG A 93 -5.76 -0.78 0.89
CA ARG A 93 -5.00 -0.32 -0.26
C ARG A 93 -3.55 -0.12 0.14
N LEU A 94 -2.63 -0.55 -0.71
CA LEU A 94 -1.23 -0.20 -0.60
C LEU A 94 -1.07 1.32 -0.80
N ILE A 95 -0.56 2.01 0.22
CA ILE A 95 -0.34 3.46 0.17
C ILE A 95 1.13 3.81 -0.07
N PHE A 96 2.06 3.03 0.50
CA PHE A 96 3.49 3.28 0.33
C PHE A 96 4.32 2.06 0.72
N ARG A 97 5.17 1.57 -0.21
CA ARG A 97 6.09 0.43 -0.03
C ARG A 97 5.41 -0.85 0.48
N SER A 98 5.21 -0.97 1.79
CA SER A 98 4.58 -2.12 2.45
C SER A 98 3.55 -1.69 3.51
N PHE A 99 3.16 -0.41 3.49
CA PHE A 99 2.12 0.16 4.31
C PHE A 99 0.80 0.11 3.56
N TYR A 100 -0.19 -0.47 4.22
CA TYR A 100 -1.55 -0.57 3.75
C TYR A 100 -2.44 0.29 4.65
N LEU A 101 -3.32 1.07 4.05
CA LEU A 101 -4.41 1.74 4.75
C LEU A 101 -5.69 0.97 4.45
N GLY A 102 -6.49 0.67 5.46
CA GLY A 102 -7.71 -0.09 5.28
C GLY A 102 -8.81 0.25 6.26
N VAL A 103 -9.96 -0.34 5.99
CA VAL A 103 -11.14 -0.35 6.85
C VAL A 103 -11.57 -1.78 7.10
N GLU A 104 -12.02 -2.04 8.32
CA GLU A 104 -12.55 -3.33 8.74
C GLU A 104 -13.87 -3.13 9.48
N ALA A 105 -14.78 -4.07 9.27
CA ALA A 105 -15.97 -4.24 10.07
C ALA A 105 -16.02 -5.68 10.57
N SER A 106 -16.47 -5.86 11.81
CA SER A 106 -16.69 -7.21 12.36
C SER A 106 -17.95 -7.26 13.20
N ILE A 107 -18.59 -8.42 13.19
CA ILE A 107 -19.76 -8.75 13.98
C ILE A 107 -19.51 -10.06 14.72
N ASN A 108 -20.11 -10.24 15.89
CA ASN A 108 -20.00 -11.47 16.68
C ASN A 108 -21.16 -11.60 17.66
N ASN A 109 -21.33 -12.75 18.29
CA ASN A 109 -22.21 -12.98 19.43
C ASN A 109 -21.38 -13.47 20.61
N ILE A 110 -21.43 -12.76 21.72
CA ILE A 110 -20.69 -13.08 22.93
C ILE A 110 -21.57 -13.90 23.85
N LYS A 111 -21.12 -15.12 24.16
CA LYS A 111 -21.80 -16.10 25.03
C LYS A 111 -20.93 -16.52 26.22
N LYS A 112 -19.62 -16.54 26.03
CA LYS A 112 -18.63 -16.93 27.04
C LYS A 112 -18.21 -15.68 27.81
N ILE A 113 -18.89 -15.44 28.93
CA ILE A 113 -18.61 -14.36 29.86
C ILE A 113 -18.62 -14.93 31.27
N ASN A 114 -17.56 -14.68 32.04
CA ASN A 114 -17.48 -15.12 33.42
C ASN A 114 -18.65 -14.56 34.24
N GLY A 115 -19.36 -15.45 34.93
CA GLY A 115 -20.48 -15.08 35.81
C GLY A 115 -21.82 -14.79 35.10
N ARG A 116 -21.93 -14.98 33.78
CA ARG A 116 -23.16 -14.73 33.01
C ARG A 116 -23.45 -15.91 32.08
N ASN A 117 -24.30 -16.83 32.53
CA ASN A 117 -24.71 -18.00 31.73
C ASN A 117 -26.00 -17.70 30.95
N ASN A 118 -26.15 -18.31 29.77
CA ASN A 118 -27.37 -18.32 28.94
C ASN A 118 -27.88 -16.96 28.42
N MET A 119 -26.98 -16.01 28.09
CA MET A 119 -27.35 -14.78 27.38
C MET A 119 -26.42 -14.53 26.21
N ASP A 120 -27.00 -14.17 25.07
CA ASP A 120 -26.28 -13.81 23.86
C ASP A 120 -26.19 -12.29 23.78
N TYR A 121 -24.96 -11.78 23.67
CA TYR A 121 -24.68 -10.36 23.56
C TYR A 121 -24.11 -10.04 22.18
N PRO A 122 -24.86 -9.36 21.29
CA PRO A 122 -24.35 -8.95 20.00
C PRO A 122 -23.11 -8.05 20.13
N TYR A 123 -22.12 -8.29 19.29
CA TYR A 123 -20.89 -7.52 19.19
C TYR A 123 -20.74 -6.91 17.81
N TYR A 124 -20.28 -5.66 17.78
CA TYR A 124 -20.04 -4.90 16.56
C TYR A 124 -18.73 -4.13 16.68
N SER A 125 -17.95 -4.08 15.60
CA SER A 125 -16.79 -3.20 15.50
C SER A 125 -16.64 -2.61 14.10
N GLY A 126 -16.07 -1.41 14.05
CA GLY A 126 -15.68 -0.75 12.80
C GLY A 126 -14.44 0.10 13.03
N ASN A 127 -13.39 -0.12 12.24
CA ASN A 127 -12.10 0.50 12.45
C ASN A 127 -11.38 0.83 11.14
N PHE A 128 -10.74 2.00 11.12
CA PHE A 128 -9.69 2.31 10.15
C PHE A 128 -8.39 1.74 10.68
N TYR A 129 -7.49 1.29 9.81
CA TYR A 129 -6.21 0.75 10.23
C TYR A 129 -5.09 1.06 9.26
N ILE A 130 -3.90 1.18 9.82
CA ILE A 130 -2.64 1.11 9.07
C ILE A 130 -1.97 -0.23 9.37
N GLN A 131 -1.48 -0.89 8.33
CA GLN A 131 -0.82 -2.18 8.42
C GLN A 131 0.54 -2.12 7.73
N LYS A 132 1.60 -2.46 8.45
CA LYS A 132 2.95 -2.64 7.89
C LYS A 132 3.22 -4.13 7.71
N ARG A 133 3.30 -4.56 6.45
CA ARG A 133 3.64 -5.93 6.07
C ARG A 133 5.15 -6.09 5.90
N PHE A 134 5.69 -7.19 6.40
CA PHE A 134 7.09 -7.58 6.24
C PHE A 134 7.15 -8.77 5.29
N TYR A 135 8.01 -8.67 4.28
CA TYR A 135 8.19 -9.70 3.28
C TYR A 135 9.47 -10.45 3.59
N SER A 136 9.36 -11.51 4.41
CA SER A 136 10.49 -12.40 4.67
C SER A 136 10.64 -13.44 3.56
N ASN A 137 9.54 -14.08 3.14
CA ASN A 137 9.49 -15.11 2.09
C ASN A 137 8.30 -14.86 1.13
N LYS A 138 8.30 -15.47 -0.07
CA LYS A 138 7.16 -15.34 -1.03
C LYS A 138 5.83 -15.92 -0.51
N LYS A 139 5.88 -16.84 0.46
CA LYS A 139 4.70 -17.55 0.99
C LYS A 139 4.15 -16.98 2.31
N ILE A 140 5.00 -16.47 3.20
CA ILE A 140 4.58 -16.00 4.53
C ILE A 140 5.02 -14.56 4.71
N SER A 141 4.11 -13.71 5.12
CA SER A 141 4.36 -12.29 5.38
C SER A 141 3.76 -11.88 6.73
N PRO A 142 4.56 -11.79 7.80
CA PRO A 142 4.10 -11.20 9.05
C PRO A 142 3.77 -9.72 8.85
N TYR A 143 2.90 -9.18 9.70
CA TYR A 143 2.57 -7.75 9.70
C TYR A 143 2.25 -7.25 11.11
N PHE A 144 2.53 -5.96 11.32
CA PHE A 144 1.97 -5.18 12.42
C PHE A 144 0.78 -4.39 11.91
N ARG A 145 -0.22 -4.22 12.76
CA ARG A 145 -1.41 -3.41 12.50
C ARG A 145 -1.65 -2.47 13.67
N LEU A 146 -2.10 -1.26 13.35
CA LEU A 146 -2.64 -0.34 14.33
C LEU A 146 -3.99 0.15 13.80
N GLY A 147 -5.07 -0.25 14.48
CA GLY A 147 -6.43 0.19 14.22
C GLY A 147 -6.86 1.31 15.16
N TYR A 148 -7.77 2.14 14.68
CA TYR A 148 -8.51 3.11 15.48
C TYR A 148 -9.95 3.14 14.99
N GLY A 149 -10.91 3.08 15.91
CA GLY A 149 -12.30 2.95 15.53
C GLY A 149 -13.22 2.88 16.72
N VAL A 150 -14.25 2.06 16.57
CA VAL A 150 -15.26 1.82 17.60
C VAL A 150 -15.54 0.33 17.76
N SER A 151 -15.85 -0.09 18.99
CA SER A 151 -16.33 -1.43 19.29
C SER A 151 -17.42 -1.38 20.36
N GLY A 152 -18.36 -2.32 20.30
CA GLY A 152 -19.53 -2.35 21.16
C GLY A 152 -20.01 -3.77 21.42
N ILE A 153 -20.40 -4.05 22.66
CA ILE A 153 -21.12 -5.27 23.05
C ILE A 153 -22.48 -4.82 23.58
N ASP A 154 -23.53 -5.15 22.84
CA ASP A 154 -24.90 -4.91 23.25
C ASP A 154 -25.24 -5.78 24.48
N ARG A 155 -25.79 -5.14 25.51
CA ARG A 155 -26.10 -5.76 26.82
C ARG A 155 -27.60 -6.00 27.04
N GLY A 156 -28.42 -5.92 25.99
CA GLY A 156 -29.87 -6.03 26.13
C GLY A 156 -30.53 -4.74 26.64
N ILE A 157 -29.90 -3.59 26.39
CA ILE A 157 -30.49 -2.26 26.67
C ILE A 157 -31.32 -1.75 25.46
N PHE A 158 -31.58 -2.63 24.48
CA PHE A 158 -32.54 -2.40 23.39
C PHE A 158 -33.96 -2.61 23.91
N GLY A 159 -34.46 -1.64 24.68
CA GLY A 159 -35.83 -1.69 25.20
C GLY A 159 -36.29 -0.51 26.06
N GLY A 160 -35.42 0.47 26.33
CA GLY A 160 -35.77 1.70 27.03
C GLY A 160 -35.48 2.92 26.17
N GLU A 161 -36.43 3.85 26.10
CA GLU A 161 -36.40 5.06 25.28
C GLU A 161 -35.07 5.85 25.37
N GLY A 162 -34.50 6.24 24.22
CA GLY A 162 -33.64 7.43 24.11
C GLY A 162 -32.14 7.30 24.45
N LEU A 163 -31.52 6.12 24.41
CA LEU A 163 -30.09 6.00 24.71
C LEU A 163 -29.19 6.51 23.57
N LYS A 164 -28.13 7.24 23.93
CA LYS A 164 -27.17 7.85 22.99
C LYS A 164 -26.25 6.80 22.37
N PHE A 165 -25.83 6.99 21.11
CA PHE A 165 -24.87 6.14 20.37
C PHE A 165 -23.61 5.76 21.17
N SER A 166 -23.10 6.68 22.00
CA SER A 166 -21.92 6.49 22.87
C SER A 166 -22.10 5.47 24.00
N GLN A 167 -23.33 5.03 24.28
CA GLN A 167 -23.58 3.95 25.25
C GLN A 167 -23.47 2.56 24.62
N TYR A 168 -23.50 2.49 23.29
CA TYR A 168 -23.42 1.24 22.52
C TYR A 168 -22.02 0.98 22.00
N PHE A 169 -21.31 2.06 21.62
CA PHE A 169 -20.00 2.00 21.01
C PHE A 169 -19.00 2.83 21.80
N SER A 170 -17.83 2.25 22.03
CA SER A 170 -16.69 2.89 22.66
C SER A 170 -15.57 3.09 21.65
N GLU A 171 -14.92 4.25 21.70
CA GLU A 171 -13.72 4.55 20.93
C GLU A 171 -12.63 3.53 21.29
N SER A 172 -12.01 2.91 20.29
CA SER A 172 -11.01 1.87 20.48
C SER A 172 -9.70 2.17 19.75
N LEU A 173 -8.60 1.83 20.41
CA LEU A 173 -7.27 1.71 19.84
C LEU A 173 -6.88 0.23 19.78
N GLU A 174 -6.40 -0.21 18.62
CA GLU A 174 -6.27 -1.65 18.31
C GLU A 174 -4.88 -2.00 17.74
N PRO A 175 -3.83 -2.05 18.58
CA PRO A 175 -2.58 -2.67 18.18
C PRO A 175 -2.78 -4.17 17.93
N GLY A 176 -2.19 -4.66 16.84
CA GLY A 176 -2.31 -6.06 16.47
C GLY A 176 -1.13 -6.58 15.66
N ILE A 177 -1.05 -7.89 15.63
CA ILE A 177 -0.08 -8.65 14.84
C ILE A 177 -0.82 -9.66 13.98
N GLY A 178 -0.19 -10.08 12.89
CA GLY A 178 -0.73 -11.17 12.09
C GLY A 178 0.20 -11.68 11.04
N PHE A 179 -0.29 -12.68 10.31
CA PHE A 179 0.40 -13.33 9.22
C PHE A 179 -0.51 -13.40 8.00
N ASN A 180 0.08 -13.12 6.83
CA ASN A 180 -0.53 -13.42 5.54
C ASN A 180 0.22 -14.60 4.92
N ILE A 181 -0.50 -15.68 4.64
CA ILE A 181 0.01 -16.90 4.03
C ILE A 181 -0.51 -16.96 2.59
N ALA A 182 0.37 -16.71 1.60
CA ALA A 182 0.00 -16.75 0.20
C ALA A 182 -0.16 -18.20 -0.28
N LEU A 183 -1.35 -18.52 -0.81
CA LEU A 183 -1.65 -19.79 -1.46
C LEU A 183 -1.38 -19.71 -2.97
N THR A 184 -1.77 -18.60 -3.59
CA THR A 184 -1.49 -18.28 -4.99
C THR A 184 -0.92 -16.87 -5.11
N LYS A 185 -0.70 -16.39 -6.36
CA LYS A 185 -0.30 -15.00 -6.60
C LYS A 185 -1.34 -14.01 -6.06
N SER A 186 -2.63 -14.34 -6.08
CA SER A 186 -3.71 -13.41 -5.70
C SER A 186 -4.44 -13.83 -4.42
N LEU A 187 -4.59 -15.13 -4.13
CA LEU A 187 -5.30 -15.67 -2.97
C LEU A 187 -4.35 -16.04 -1.83
N GLY A 188 -4.78 -15.82 -0.59
CA GLY A 188 -4.09 -16.33 0.59
C GLY A 188 -4.99 -16.41 1.82
N ILE A 189 -4.39 -16.80 2.94
CA ILE A 189 -5.01 -16.87 4.26
C ILE A 189 -4.42 -15.75 5.11
N GLN A 190 -5.26 -15.07 5.89
CA GLN A 190 -4.87 -14.08 6.86
C GLN A 190 -5.24 -14.56 8.25
N ILE A 191 -4.30 -14.50 9.19
CA ILE A 191 -4.54 -14.76 10.61
C ILE A 191 -4.04 -13.53 11.38
N SER A 192 -4.83 -13.04 12.33
CA SER A 192 -4.52 -11.83 13.11
C SER A 192 -4.96 -12.00 14.56
N SER A 193 -4.29 -11.27 15.45
CA SER A 193 -4.79 -11.01 16.80
C SER A 193 -4.51 -9.55 17.15
N SER A 194 -5.52 -8.87 17.67
CA SER A 194 -5.46 -7.45 18.05
C SER A 194 -5.99 -7.27 19.47
N PHE A 195 -5.32 -6.44 20.25
CA PHE A 195 -5.79 -6.01 21.56
C PHE A 195 -6.64 -4.76 21.39
N VAL A 196 -7.93 -4.85 21.69
CA VAL A 196 -8.90 -3.76 21.54
C VAL A 196 -8.99 -3.02 22.86
N LYS A 197 -8.28 -1.89 22.95
CA LYS A 197 -8.32 -1.03 24.14
C LYS A 197 -9.39 0.05 23.96
N THR A 198 -10.42 0.02 24.79
CA THR A 198 -11.46 1.07 24.83
C THR A 198 -11.02 2.25 25.67
N LYS A 199 -11.46 3.44 25.28
CA LYS A 199 -11.15 4.69 25.99
C LYS A 199 -12.14 5.00 27.10
N GLU A 200 -13.42 4.75 26.86
CA GLU A 200 -14.48 4.95 27.83
C GLU A 200 -14.44 3.85 28.91
N GLU A 201 -14.71 4.21 30.16
CA GLU A 201 -14.78 3.27 31.29
C GLU A 201 -15.88 2.22 31.12
N THR A 202 -16.97 2.59 30.43
CA THR A 202 -18.05 1.66 30.08
C THR A 202 -17.70 0.75 28.91
N GLY A 203 -16.62 1.04 28.18
CA GLY A 203 -16.16 0.24 27.07
C GLY A 203 -15.46 -1.03 27.55
N ILE A 204 -15.64 -2.12 26.81
CA ILE A 204 -15.08 -3.43 27.17
C ILE A 204 -13.81 -3.64 26.36
N THR A 205 -12.68 -3.63 27.05
CA THR A 205 -11.40 -4.03 26.46
C THR A 205 -11.39 -5.54 26.24
N HIS A 206 -10.84 -6.00 25.13
CA HIS A 206 -10.86 -7.41 24.75
C HIS A 206 -9.78 -7.74 23.73
N PHE A 207 -9.50 -9.02 23.53
CA PHE A 207 -8.76 -9.49 22.37
C PHE A 207 -9.71 -9.87 21.24
N ARG A 208 -9.26 -9.58 20.02
CA ARG A 208 -9.95 -9.97 18.79
C ARG A 208 -9.00 -10.79 17.93
N HIS A 209 -9.39 -12.03 17.63
CA HIS A 209 -8.63 -12.95 16.78
C HIS A 209 -9.39 -13.15 15.48
N GLN A 210 -8.68 -13.11 14.36
CA GLN A 210 -9.29 -13.29 13.05
C GLN A 210 -8.56 -14.35 12.27
N ALA A 211 -9.31 -15.15 11.52
CA ALA A 211 -8.79 -16.05 10.52
C ALA A 211 -9.68 -15.96 9.29
N GLY A 212 -9.09 -15.72 8.13
CA GLY A 212 -9.85 -15.47 6.91
C GLY A 212 -9.07 -15.72 5.65
N ILE A 213 -9.76 -15.59 4.53
CA ILE A 213 -9.15 -15.58 3.20
C ILE A 213 -8.93 -14.13 2.77
N TYR A 214 -7.88 -13.88 2.01
CA TYR A 214 -7.65 -12.60 1.37
C TYR A 214 -7.43 -12.76 -0.13
N PHE A 215 -8.00 -11.82 -0.89
CA PHE A 215 -7.79 -11.65 -2.32
C PHE A 215 -7.02 -10.36 -2.54
N GLY A 216 -5.86 -10.48 -3.18
CA GLY A 216 -5.05 -9.35 -3.62
C GLY A 216 -5.36 -9.00 -5.06
N LEU A 217 -5.73 -7.74 -5.29
CA LEU A 217 -6.09 -7.18 -6.58
C LEU A 217 -5.11 -6.07 -7.01
N GLY A 218 -4.98 -5.92 -8.32
CA GLY A 218 -4.17 -4.89 -8.98
C GLY A 218 -2.71 -5.31 -9.18
N THR A 219 -2.19 -5.03 -10.37
CA THR A 219 -0.77 -5.01 -10.71
C THR A 219 -0.23 -3.59 -10.49
N ASN A 220 1.07 -3.45 -10.21
CA ASN A 220 1.72 -2.15 -10.27
C ASN A 220 2.11 -1.94 -11.74
N ASP A 221 1.24 -1.28 -12.47
CA ASP A 221 1.33 -0.88 -13.88
C ASP A 221 0.78 0.57 -13.90
N ARG A 222 1.61 1.55 -14.24
CA ARG A 222 1.34 2.98 -13.97
C ARG A 222 0.83 3.71 -15.20
N ASP A 223 1.38 3.40 -16.37
CA ASP A 223 0.94 3.88 -17.68
C ASP A 223 -0.17 3.01 -18.28
N GLY A 224 -0.36 1.78 -17.79
CA GLY A 224 -1.48 0.92 -18.15
C GLY A 224 -1.26 0.13 -19.44
N ASP A 225 -0.01 -0.10 -19.84
CA ASP A 225 0.33 -0.84 -21.06
C ASP A 225 0.23 -2.38 -20.92
N GLY A 226 -0.03 -2.87 -19.71
CA GLY A 226 -0.14 -4.29 -19.39
C GLY A 226 1.15 -4.94 -18.90
N ILE A 227 2.26 -4.19 -18.85
CA ILE A 227 3.54 -4.58 -18.29
C ILE A 227 3.68 -3.96 -16.91
N ILE A 228 4.00 -4.78 -15.91
CA ILE A 228 4.18 -4.26 -14.55
C ILE A 228 5.41 -3.35 -14.50
N ASN A 229 5.37 -2.22 -13.78
CA ASN A 229 6.46 -1.22 -13.66
C ASN A 229 7.86 -1.80 -13.37
N ARG A 230 7.95 -3.01 -12.80
CA ARG A 230 9.23 -3.69 -12.50
C ARG A 230 9.82 -4.44 -13.70
N LYS A 231 8.99 -4.77 -14.67
CA LYS A 231 9.35 -5.41 -15.95
C LYS A 231 9.32 -4.44 -17.12
N ASP A 232 8.72 -3.28 -16.89
CA ASP A 232 8.59 -2.19 -17.83
C ASP A 232 9.86 -1.32 -17.79
N LYS A 233 10.41 -1.04 -18.97
CA LYS A 233 11.57 -0.17 -19.16
C LYS A 233 11.18 1.32 -19.11
N CYS A 234 9.93 1.65 -19.39
CA CYS A 234 9.39 3.02 -19.40
C CYS A 234 8.15 3.12 -18.51
N PRO A 235 8.27 2.97 -17.16
CA PRO A 235 7.13 2.80 -16.24
C PRO A 235 6.18 3.99 -16.05
N ASP A 236 6.32 5.03 -16.86
CA ASP A 236 5.55 6.27 -16.88
C ASP A 236 4.98 6.57 -18.28
N GLU A 237 5.30 5.77 -19.30
CA GLU A 237 4.97 5.98 -20.71
C GLU A 237 4.57 4.64 -21.34
N ALA A 238 3.33 4.53 -21.81
CA ALA A 238 2.81 3.26 -22.31
C ALA A 238 3.52 2.82 -23.60
N GLY A 239 3.89 1.54 -23.69
CA GLY A 239 4.51 0.98 -24.90
C GLY A 239 4.16 -0.48 -25.18
N PRO A 240 4.50 -1.00 -26.37
CA PRO A 240 4.25 -2.39 -26.72
C PRO A 240 5.11 -3.38 -25.90
N PRO A 241 4.60 -4.61 -25.66
CA PRO A 241 5.35 -5.70 -25.01
C PRO A 241 6.67 -6.06 -25.68
N GLU A 242 6.73 -5.96 -27.01
CA GLU A 242 7.91 -6.24 -27.82
C GLU A 242 9.08 -5.31 -27.47
N LEU A 243 8.78 -4.10 -27.01
CA LEU A 243 9.75 -3.08 -26.60
C LEU A 243 9.83 -2.91 -25.07
N PHE A 244 9.34 -3.90 -24.33
CA PHE A 244 9.34 -3.90 -22.86
C PHE A 244 8.64 -2.69 -22.25
N GLY A 245 7.58 -2.20 -22.89
CA GLY A 245 6.72 -1.14 -22.37
C GLY A 245 7.19 0.26 -22.69
N CYS A 246 8.21 0.41 -23.55
CA CYS A 246 8.61 1.72 -24.04
C CYS A 246 7.91 2.10 -25.34
N PRO A 247 7.53 3.38 -25.52
CA PRO A 247 6.93 3.86 -26.76
C PRO A 247 7.94 3.82 -27.93
N ASP A 248 7.38 3.66 -29.13
CA ASP A 248 8.02 3.71 -30.44
C ASP A 248 7.00 4.38 -31.37
N THR A 249 7.20 5.67 -31.60
CA THR A 249 6.21 6.58 -32.18
C THR A 249 6.07 6.39 -33.68
N ASP A 250 7.14 6.02 -34.40
CA ASP A 250 7.12 5.80 -35.85
C ASP A 250 7.19 4.33 -36.26
N GLY A 251 7.41 3.41 -35.32
CA GLY A 251 7.27 1.98 -35.51
C GLY A 251 8.47 1.32 -36.18
N ASP A 252 9.66 1.93 -36.11
CA ASP A 252 10.88 1.37 -36.71
C ASP A 252 11.56 0.29 -35.84
N GLY A 253 11.06 0.09 -34.61
CA GLY A 253 11.53 -0.89 -33.65
C GLY A 253 12.60 -0.36 -32.69
N ILE A 254 12.93 0.93 -32.73
CA ILE A 254 13.80 1.62 -31.79
C ILE A 254 12.91 2.41 -30.82
N ILE A 255 13.20 2.33 -29.51
CA ILE A 255 12.40 3.06 -28.53
C ILE A 255 12.63 4.57 -28.69
N ASP A 256 11.60 5.40 -28.49
CA ASP A 256 11.67 6.87 -28.70
C ASP A 256 12.84 7.55 -27.96
N LYS A 257 13.28 6.96 -26.84
CA LYS A 257 14.39 7.46 -26.02
C LYS A 257 15.77 7.12 -26.59
N GLU A 258 15.86 6.08 -27.41
CA GLU A 258 17.08 5.62 -28.09
C GLU A 258 17.08 6.04 -29.58
N ASP A 259 15.98 6.63 -30.07
CA ASP A 259 15.79 7.12 -31.43
C ASP A 259 16.14 8.62 -31.57
N ASN A 260 17.00 8.95 -32.54
CA ASN A 260 17.38 10.32 -32.86
C ASN A 260 16.32 11.07 -33.70
N CYS A 261 15.43 10.33 -34.34
CA CYS A 261 14.37 10.79 -35.23
C CYS A 261 13.01 10.14 -34.89
N PRO A 262 12.48 10.28 -33.66
CA PRO A 262 11.32 9.52 -33.13
C PRO A 262 9.95 9.81 -33.76
N ASN A 263 9.92 10.49 -34.91
CA ASN A 263 8.67 10.74 -35.66
C ASN A 263 8.82 10.34 -37.14
N LYS A 264 9.94 9.71 -37.51
CA LYS A 264 10.29 9.34 -38.88
C LYS A 264 11.08 8.04 -38.83
N ALA A 265 10.40 6.95 -39.20
CA ALA A 265 11.01 5.63 -39.20
C ALA A 265 12.33 5.61 -40.00
N GLY A 266 13.37 5.11 -39.35
CA GLY A 266 14.69 4.97 -39.95
C GLY A 266 15.23 3.56 -39.79
N THR A 267 16.55 3.46 -39.78
CA THR A 267 17.24 2.19 -39.58
C THR A 267 18.07 2.21 -38.32
N GLN A 268 18.38 1.01 -37.80
CA GLN A 268 19.25 0.86 -36.64
C GLN A 268 20.68 1.35 -36.91
N GLU A 269 21.15 1.33 -38.16
CA GLU A 269 22.46 1.85 -38.55
C GLU A 269 22.56 3.37 -38.33
N PHE A 270 21.44 4.07 -38.51
CA PHE A 270 21.31 5.51 -38.35
C PHE A 270 20.56 5.95 -37.08
N PHE A 271 20.49 5.07 -36.08
CA PHE A 271 19.82 5.36 -34.79
C PHE A 271 18.38 5.87 -34.96
N GLY A 272 17.63 5.27 -35.89
CA GLY A 272 16.23 5.59 -36.16
C GLY A 272 16.00 6.74 -37.14
N CYS A 273 17.06 7.35 -37.67
CA CYS A 273 16.92 8.35 -38.72
C CYS A 273 16.83 7.73 -40.13
N PRO A 274 16.00 8.28 -41.02
CA PRO A 274 15.92 7.86 -42.42
C PRO A 274 17.14 8.34 -43.23
N ASP A 275 17.46 7.54 -44.25
CA ASP A 275 18.35 7.83 -45.37
C ASP A 275 17.54 7.44 -46.61
N THR A 276 16.86 8.44 -47.19
CA THR A 276 15.79 8.22 -48.18
C THR A 276 16.33 7.75 -49.54
N ASP A 277 17.53 8.20 -49.93
CA ASP A 277 18.16 7.86 -51.20
C ASP A 277 19.24 6.77 -51.08
N GLY A 278 19.65 6.42 -49.85
CA GLY A 278 20.56 5.34 -49.55
C GLY A 278 22.02 5.67 -49.83
N ASP A 279 22.40 6.95 -49.76
CA ASP A 279 23.74 7.44 -50.04
C ASP A 279 24.72 7.36 -48.85
N GLY A 280 24.18 7.03 -47.68
CA GLY A 280 24.93 6.90 -46.43
C GLY A 280 24.91 8.14 -45.54
N ILE A 281 24.18 9.19 -45.92
CA ILE A 281 23.96 10.42 -45.15
C ILE A 281 22.49 10.47 -44.74
N ILE A 282 22.22 10.66 -43.44
CA ILE A 282 20.83 10.78 -42.97
C ILE A 282 20.16 12.02 -43.57
N ASP A 283 18.85 11.96 -43.85
CA ASP A 283 18.08 13.06 -44.48
C ASP A 283 18.28 14.43 -43.82
N LYS A 284 18.59 14.45 -42.52
CA LYS A 284 18.80 15.67 -41.73
C LYS A 284 20.15 16.33 -42.00
N GLU A 285 21.14 15.55 -42.42
CA GLU A 285 22.52 15.97 -42.70
C GLU A 285 22.80 16.02 -44.22
N ASP A 286 21.88 15.50 -45.03
CA ASP A 286 21.93 15.54 -46.49
C ASP A 286 21.32 16.84 -47.06
N ASN A 287 22.05 17.48 -47.99
CA ASN A 287 21.56 18.66 -48.70
C ASN A 287 20.59 18.31 -49.84
N CYS A 288 20.62 17.08 -50.33
CA CYS A 288 19.77 16.55 -51.38
C CYS A 288 19.11 15.20 -50.99
N PRO A 289 18.27 15.14 -49.93
CA PRO A 289 17.73 13.89 -49.34
C PRO A 289 16.98 12.93 -50.28
N ASP A 290 16.61 13.40 -51.48
CA ASP A 290 15.86 12.62 -52.47
C ASP A 290 16.74 12.20 -53.67
N GLU A 291 18.03 12.53 -53.69
CA GLU A 291 18.94 12.32 -54.82
C GLU A 291 20.32 11.84 -54.37
N PHE A 292 20.61 10.55 -54.60
CA PHE A 292 21.88 9.93 -54.24
C PHE A 292 23.11 10.77 -54.63
N GLY A 293 23.95 11.10 -53.64
CA GLY A 293 25.21 11.78 -53.87
C GLY A 293 26.39 11.22 -53.08
N PRO A 294 27.63 11.59 -53.45
CA PRO A 294 28.79 11.24 -52.66
C PRO A 294 28.85 12.08 -51.38
N ILE A 295 29.39 11.49 -50.30
CA ILE A 295 29.66 12.19 -49.03
C ILE A 295 30.51 13.45 -49.26
N GLU A 296 31.44 13.43 -50.22
CA GLU A 296 32.27 14.59 -50.58
C GLU A 296 31.47 15.80 -51.07
N ASN A 297 30.23 15.59 -51.55
CA ASN A 297 29.33 16.65 -52.01
C ASN A 297 28.10 16.82 -51.11
N ASN A 298 28.16 16.34 -49.86
CA ASN A 298 27.05 16.40 -48.89
C ASN A 298 25.73 15.86 -49.47
N GLY A 299 25.82 14.71 -50.14
CA GLY A 299 24.68 13.96 -50.69
C GLY A 299 24.04 14.52 -51.95
N CYS A 300 24.58 15.60 -52.54
CA CYS A 300 24.09 16.06 -53.84
C CYS A 300 24.83 15.42 -55.03
N GLY A 301 24.10 15.20 -56.13
CA GLY A 301 24.67 14.75 -57.41
C GLY A 301 25.80 15.65 -57.93
N LEU A 302 26.75 15.06 -58.65
CA LEU A 302 27.81 15.82 -59.33
C LEU A 302 27.23 16.47 -60.58
N VAL A 303 27.22 17.81 -60.62
CA VAL A 303 26.88 18.55 -61.85
C VAL A 303 27.95 18.27 -62.89
N ILE A 304 27.66 17.37 -63.83
CA ILE A 304 28.48 17.22 -65.03
C ILE A 304 28.08 18.38 -65.94
N ASP A 305 28.84 19.47 -65.90
CA ASP A 305 28.74 20.51 -66.93
C ASP A 305 29.04 19.86 -68.29
N THR A 306 27.99 19.48 -69.02
CA THR A 306 28.13 19.16 -70.43
C THR A 306 28.35 20.49 -71.14
N PRO A 307 29.50 20.71 -71.80
CA PRO A 307 29.71 21.96 -72.51
C PRO A 307 28.67 22.06 -73.63
N GLU A 308 27.82 23.09 -73.56
CA GLU A 308 26.86 23.42 -74.62
C GLU A 308 27.60 23.51 -75.96
N GLU A 309 27.23 22.62 -76.88
CA GLU A 309 27.69 22.63 -78.26
C GLU A 309 27.13 23.91 -78.93
N SER A 310 27.99 24.92 -79.07
CA SER A 310 27.64 26.17 -79.75
C SER A 310 27.35 25.90 -81.23
N ILE A 311 26.07 25.72 -81.56
CA ILE A 311 25.59 25.70 -82.95
C ILE A 311 25.76 27.10 -83.51
N THR A 312 26.87 27.32 -84.22
CA THR A 312 27.04 28.46 -85.11
C THR A 312 26.17 28.22 -86.35
N THR A 313 25.04 28.91 -86.42
CA THR A 313 24.30 29.04 -87.69
C THR A 313 25.07 29.99 -88.60
N SER A 314 25.16 29.57 -89.87
CA SER A 314 25.95 30.16 -90.95
C SER A 314 25.31 31.40 -91.56
#